data_AF-A0AA38JLT7-F1
#
_entry.id   AF-A0AA38JLT7-F1
#
_cell.length_a   1.000
_cell.length_b   1.000
_cell.length_c   1.000
_cell.angle_alpha   90.00
_cell.angle_beta   90.00
_cell.angle_gamma   90.00
#
_symmetry.space_group_name_H-M   'P 1'
#
loop_
_entity.id
_entity.type
_entity.pdbx_description
1 polymer ?
#
loop_
_entity_poly.entity_id
_entity_poly.type
_entity_poly.pdbx_seq_one_letter_code
_entity_poly.pdbx_strand_id
1 'polypeptide(L)'
;SVLENNGKAVTDAQIWVSIQNKDFSRPFRYFLWMTTHEAYKIGNYWTRINWETQRAECPTCNAPETMEHVLTICQCAGQNEVWNLCEEILTKAGIKWERPSIGNII
;
A
#
# COMPACT_ATOMS: atom_id res chain seq x y z
N SER A 1 -1.62 -4.82 12.66
CA SER A 1 -1.50 -3.35 12.53
C SER A 1 -0.09 -2.92 12.95
N VAL A 2 0.41 -1.75 12.54
CA VAL A 2 1.78 -1.25 12.88
C VAL A 2 2.06 -1.25 14.39
N LEU A 3 1.00 -1.07 15.19
CA LEU A 3 1.02 -1.18 16.64
C LEU A 3 1.44 -2.57 17.14
N GLU A 4 0.98 -3.62 16.47
CA GLU A 4 1.24 -5.02 16.85
C GLU A 4 2.69 -5.43 16.57
N ASN A 5 3.34 -4.82 15.57
CA ASN A 5 4.71 -5.16 15.20
C ASN A 5 5.78 -4.35 15.96
N ASN A 6 5.47 -3.11 16.37
CA ASN A 6 6.45 -2.20 16.97
C ASN A 6 6.28 -2.00 18.49
N GLY A 7 5.20 -2.53 19.10
CA GLY A 7 4.89 -2.37 20.52
C GLY A 7 4.60 -0.91 20.97
N LYS A 8 4.61 0.04 20.03
CA LYS A 8 4.33 1.46 20.23
C LYS A 8 3.61 2.06 19.02
N ALA A 9 2.73 3.01 19.28
CA ALA A 9 2.13 3.85 18.24
C ALA A 9 3.21 4.73 17.61
N VAL A 10 3.30 4.67 16.28
CA VAL A 10 4.09 5.60 15.50
C VAL A 10 3.29 6.91 15.41
N THR A 11 3.96 8.04 15.64
CA THR A 11 3.36 9.37 15.51
C THR A 11 3.37 9.84 14.05
N ASP A 12 2.45 10.72 13.68
CA ASP A 12 2.40 11.33 12.34
C ASP A 12 3.73 11.99 11.96
N ALA A 13 4.42 12.62 12.92
CA ALA A 13 5.73 13.22 12.71
C ALA A 13 6.80 12.18 12.34
N GLN A 14 6.76 10.98 12.93
CA GLN A 14 7.67 9.90 12.59
C GLN A 14 7.39 9.34 11.20
N ILE A 15 6.12 9.21 10.82
CA ILE A 15 5.71 8.81 9.46
C ILE A 15 6.21 9.85 8.45
N TRP A 16 6.05 11.14 8.75
CA TRP A 16 6.51 12.21 7.87
C TRP A 16 8.04 12.19 7.64
N VAL A 17 8.80 11.87 8.69
CA VAL A 17 10.27 11.75 8.61
C VAL A 17 10.67 10.49 7.83
N SER A 18 9.98 9.35 8.02
CA SER A 18 10.32 8.09 7.32
C SER A 18 10.15 8.22 5.80
N ILE A 19 9.09 8.88 5.35
CA ILE A 19 8.82 9.15 3.91
C ILE A 19 9.98 9.92 3.25
N GLN A 20 10.71 10.73 4.01
CA GLN A 20 11.78 11.58 3.49
C GLN A 20 13.17 10.93 3.52
N ASN A 21 13.27 9.64 3.88
CA ASN A 21 14.55 8.94 3.98
C ASN A 21 15.41 9.13 2.71
N LYS A 22 16.68 9.53 2.90
CA LYS A 22 17.64 9.79 1.83
C LYS A 22 17.98 8.55 0.99
N ASP A 23 17.79 7.36 1.56
CA ASP A 23 18.03 6.09 0.87
C ASP A 23 16.92 5.78 -0.15
N PHE A 24 15.80 6.49 -0.07
CA PHE A 24 14.71 6.38 -1.03
C PHE A 24 14.92 7.27 -2.25
N SER A 25 14.70 6.66 -3.42
CA SER A 25 14.64 7.39 -4.67
C SER A 25 13.54 8.45 -4.60
N ARG A 26 13.72 9.57 -5.31
CA ARG A 26 12.71 10.64 -5.34
C ARG A 26 11.33 10.15 -5.81
N PRO A 27 11.21 9.28 -6.84
CA PRO A 27 9.91 8.71 -7.22
C PRO A 27 9.26 7.88 -6.11
N PHE A 28 10.04 7.11 -5.36
CA PHE A 28 9.52 6.30 -4.27
C PHE A 28 8.99 7.15 -3.12
N ARG A 29 9.73 8.21 -2.74
CA ARG A 29 9.25 9.19 -1.73
C ARG A 29 7.95 9.88 -2.17
N TYR A 30 7.85 10.23 -3.44
CA TYR A 30 6.61 10.80 -3.99
C TYR A 30 5.45 9.82 -3.92
N PHE A 31 5.68 8.55 -4.26
CA PHE A 31 4.69 7.49 -4.12
C PHE A 31 4.21 7.33 -2.68
N LEU A 32 5.13 7.26 -1.70
CA LEU A 32 4.77 7.18 -0.28
C LEU A 32 3.98 8.40 0.19
N TRP A 33 4.39 9.61 -0.22
CA TRP A 33 3.66 10.84 0.09
C TRP A 33 2.24 10.82 -0.46
N MET A 34 2.08 10.49 -1.74
CA MET A 34 0.77 10.42 -2.41
C MET A 34 -0.13 9.36 -1.77
N THR A 35 0.44 8.22 -1.39
CA THR A 35 -0.28 7.12 -0.74
C THR A 35 -0.80 7.53 0.64
N THR A 36 0.07 8.15 1.45
CA THR A 36 -0.26 8.59 2.82
C THR A 36 -1.36 9.66 2.84
N HIS A 37 -1.40 10.52 1.81
CA HIS A 37 -2.36 11.63 1.72
C HIS A 37 -3.60 11.29 0.89
N GLU A 38 -3.80 10.03 0.50
CA GLU A 38 -4.89 9.59 -0.39
C GLU A 38 -4.98 10.45 -1.67
N ALA A 39 -3.84 10.91 -2.19
CA ALA A 39 -3.77 11.89 -3.27
C ALA A 39 -3.91 11.26 -4.67
N TYR A 40 -3.92 9.93 -4.77
CA TYR A 40 -4.17 9.22 -6.02
C TYR A 40 -5.64 9.29 -6.42
N LYS A 41 -5.90 9.37 -7.73
CA LYS A 41 -7.26 9.34 -8.30
C LYS A 41 -7.79 7.91 -8.37
N ILE A 42 -8.10 7.32 -7.22
CA ILE A 42 -8.67 5.99 -7.07
C ILE A 42 -9.79 6.00 -6.04
N GLY A 43 -10.63 4.97 -6.03
CA GLY A 43 -11.62 4.77 -4.97
C GLY A 43 -12.54 5.98 -4.74
N ASN A 44 -12.54 6.48 -3.51
CA ASN A 44 -13.34 7.61 -3.05
C ASN A 44 -13.16 8.91 -3.85
N TYR A 45 -12.05 9.07 -4.58
CA TYR A 45 -11.91 10.21 -5.48
C TYR A 45 -13.03 10.21 -6.54
N TRP A 46 -13.34 9.05 -7.10
CA TRP A 46 -14.31 8.89 -8.19
C TRP A 46 -15.76 8.89 -7.71
N THR A 47 -16.02 8.55 -6.44
CA THR A 47 -17.40 8.58 -5.88
C THR A 47 -17.98 9.99 -5.84
N ARG A 48 -17.12 11.02 -5.83
CA ARG A 48 -17.50 12.44 -5.88
C ARG A 48 -17.78 12.94 -7.30
N ILE A 49 -17.52 12.13 -8.32
CA ILE A 49 -17.68 12.48 -9.75
C ILE A 49 -18.82 11.63 -10.32
N ASN A 50 -19.99 12.26 -10.47
CA ASN A 50 -21.26 11.56 -10.74
C ASN A 50 -21.27 10.65 -12.00
N TRP A 51 -20.44 10.91 -13.01
CA TRP A 51 -20.44 10.15 -14.27
C TRP A 51 -19.30 9.12 -14.40
N GLU A 52 -18.44 8.99 -13.38
CA GLU A 52 -17.30 8.04 -13.39
C GLU A 52 -17.21 7.20 -12.11
N THR A 53 -18.31 7.05 -11.37
CA THR A 53 -18.35 6.32 -10.10
C THR A 53 -17.93 4.86 -10.22
N GLN A 54 -18.09 4.23 -11.39
CA GLN A 54 -17.60 2.89 -11.68
C GLN A 54 -16.08 2.73 -11.51
N ARG A 55 -15.31 3.83 -11.53
CA ARG A 55 -13.86 3.84 -11.30
C ARG A 55 -13.49 3.83 -9.82
N ALA A 56 -14.47 3.93 -8.92
CA ALA A 56 -14.25 3.83 -7.49
C ALA A 56 -14.03 2.38 -7.02
N GLU A 57 -14.36 1.41 -7.87
CA GLU A 57 -14.34 -0.01 -7.52
C GLU A 57 -13.39 -0.77 -8.44
N CYS A 58 -12.69 -1.74 -7.86
CA CYS A 58 -11.91 -2.68 -8.63
C CYS A 58 -12.86 -3.59 -9.44
N PRO A 59 -12.74 -3.64 -10.77
CA PRO A 59 -13.65 -4.44 -11.61
C PRO A 59 -13.46 -5.95 -11.42
N THR A 60 -12.31 -6.38 -10.91
CA THR A 60 -12.00 -7.79 -10.66
C THR A 60 -12.52 -8.25 -9.31
N CYS A 61 -12.40 -7.42 -8.28
CA CYS A 61 -12.75 -7.79 -6.90
C CYS A 61 -14.12 -7.28 -6.44
N ASN A 62 -14.75 -6.38 -7.20
CA ASN A 62 -16.01 -5.74 -6.84
C ASN A 62 -15.98 -5.13 -5.43
N ALA A 63 -14.89 -4.41 -5.14
CA ALA A 63 -14.60 -3.78 -3.86
C ALA A 63 -13.99 -2.38 -4.09
N PRO A 64 -14.08 -1.46 -3.10
CA PRO A 64 -13.48 -0.13 -3.24
C PRO A 64 -11.99 -0.19 -3.59
N GLU A 65 -11.57 0.54 -4.62
CA GLU A 65 -10.18 0.59 -5.08
C GLU A 65 -9.36 1.54 -4.21
N THR A 66 -8.92 1.07 -3.05
CA THR A 66 -8.01 1.78 -2.15
C THR A 66 -6.55 1.41 -2.41
N MET A 67 -5.59 2.21 -1.93
CA MET A 67 -4.17 1.85 -2.03
C MET A 67 -3.86 0.52 -1.32
N GLU A 68 -4.52 0.24 -0.20
CA GLU A 68 -4.39 -1.05 0.47
C GLU A 68 -4.93 -2.19 -0.40
N HIS A 69 -6.09 -1.98 -1.02
CA HIS A 69 -6.62 -2.95 -1.97
C HIS A 69 -5.62 -3.23 -3.08
N VAL A 70 -5.18 -2.18 -3.79
CA VAL A 70 -4.26 -2.28 -4.94
C VAL A 70 -2.95 -2.97 -4.59
N LEU A 71 -2.35 -2.64 -3.45
CA LEU A 71 -1.00 -3.11 -3.11
C LEU A 71 -0.97 -4.47 -2.41
N THR A 72 -1.97 -4.82 -1.61
CA THR A 72 -1.84 -5.97 -0.69
C THR A 72 -2.97 -7.00 -0.79
N ILE A 73 -4.15 -6.62 -1.28
CA ILE A 73 -5.36 -7.48 -1.25
C ILE A 73 -5.83 -7.90 -2.65
N CYS A 74 -5.66 -7.04 -3.65
CA CYS A 74 -6.32 -7.16 -4.96
C CYS A 74 -6.03 -8.48 -5.66
N GLN A 75 -7.05 -9.14 -6.20
CA GLN A 75 -6.89 -10.43 -6.88
C GLN A 75 -6.35 -10.30 -8.31
N CYS A 76 -6.15 -9.07 -8.80
CA CYS A 76 -5.43 -8.84 -10.05
C CYS A 76 -4.00 -9.40 -9.94
N ALA A 77 -3.53 -10.06 -10.99
CA ALA A 77 -2.29 -10.83 -10.97
C ALA A 77 -1.04 -10.03 -10.55
N GLY A 78 -0.99 -8.73 -10.85
CA GLY A 78 0.21 -7.89 -10.69
C GLY A 78 0.79 -7.89 -9.28
N GLN A 79 0.00 -7.50 -8.27
CA GLN A 79 0.51 -7.43 -6.89
C GLN A 79 0.79 -8.82 -6.31
N ASN A 80 -0.02 -9.82 -6.69
CA ASN A 80 0.15 -11.17 -6.15
C ASN A 80 1.46 -11.82 -6.60
N GLU A 81 1.84 -11.63 -7.87
CA GLU A 81 3.10 -12.12 -8.41
C GLU A 81 4.30 -11.54 -7.65
N VAL A 82 4.29 -10.23 -7.41
CA VAL A 82 5.36 -9.54 -6.66
C VAL A 82 5.49 -10.13 -5.25
N TRP A 83 4.39 -10.32 -4.54
CA TRP A 83 4.45 -10.85 -3.18
C TRP A 83 4.82 -12.33 -3.10
N ASN A 84 4.45 -13.14 -4.09
CA ASN A 84 4.90 -14.53 -4.19
C ASN A 84 6.42 -14.60 -4.38
N LEU A 85 6.99 -13.71 -5.20
CA LEU A 85 8.44 -13.62 -5.38
C LEU A 85 9.14 -13.16 -4.08
N CYS A 86 8.56 -12.19 -3.36
CA CYS A 86 9.09 -11.78 -2.05
C CYS A 86 9.06 -12.93 -1.03
N GLU A 87 7.96 -13.68 -0.97
CA GLU A 87 7.82 -14.86 -0.11
C GLU A 87 8.91 -15.89 -0.39
N GLU A 88 9.13 -16.20 -1.67
CA GLU A 88 10.12 -17.17 -2.09
C GLU A 88 11.54 -16.74 -1.66
N ILE A 89 11.90 -15.47 -1.91
CA ILE A 89 13.22 -14.92 -1.57
C ILE A 89 13.44 -14.95 -0.05
N LEU A 90 12.47 -14.49 0.73
CA LEU A 90 12.62 -14.38 2.18
C LEU A 90 12.60 -15.75 2.87
N THR A 91 11.75 -16.67 2.41
CA THR A 91 11.74 -18.05 2.92
C THR A 91 13.06 -18.76 2.63
N LYS A 92 13.63 -18.58 1.43
CA LYS A 92 14.97 -19.10 1.09
C LYS A 92 16.08 -18.51 1.95
N ALA A 93 15.94 -17.26 2.39
CA ALA A 93 16.85 -16.62 3.32
C ALA A 93 16.63 -17.03 4.79
N GLY A 94 15.64 -17.88 5.09
CA GLY A 94 15.28 -18.27 6.46
C GLY A 94 14.54 -17.18 7.24
N ILE A 95 14.01 -16.17 6.54
CA ILE A 95 13.24 -15.07 7.13
C ILE A 95 11.76 -15.46 7.11
N LYS A 96 11.08 -15.38 8.26
CA LYS A 96 9.64 -15.61 8.34
C LYS A 96 8.91 -14.61 7.45
N TRP A 97 8.10 -15.13 6.52
CA TRP A 97 7.29 -14.32 5.64
C TRP A 97 5.86 -14.15 6.17
N GLU A 98 5.36 -12.93 6.09
CA GLU A 98 3.95 -12.59 6.26
C GLU A 98 3.59 -11.56 5.20
N ARG A 99 2.39 -11.70 4.60
CA ARG A 99 1.94 -10.76 3.59
C ARG A 99 1.79 -9.37 4.22
N PRO A 100 2.43 -8.33 3.68
CA PRO A 100 2.41 -7.02 4.30
C PRO A 100 1.03 -6.36 4.15
N SER A 101 0.63 -5.63 5.20
CA SER A 101 -0.43 -4.63 5.11
C SER A 101 0.12 -3.30 4.56
N ILE A 102 -0.76 -2.37 4.20
CA ILE A 102 -0.31 -1.03 3.77
C ILE A 102 0.52 -0.33 4.85
N GLY A 103 0.20 -0.54 6.13
CA GLY A 103 0.97 0.01 7.25
C GLY A 103 2.37 -0.60 7.41
N ASN A 104 2.67 -1.74 6.78
CA ASN A 104 4.04 -2.26 6.74
C ASN A 104 4.88 -1.61 5.64
N ILE A 105 4.24 -0.95 4.67
CA ILE A 105 4.88 -0.32 3.51
C ILE A 105 5.16 1.17 3.80
N ILE A 106 4.30 1.83 4.58
CA ILE A 106 4.34 3.26 4.93
C ILE A 106 4.87 3.43 6.36
#